data_AF-A0A849NLQ1-F1
#
_entry.id   AF-A0A849NLQ1-F1
#
_cell.length_a   1.000
_cell.length_b   1.000
_cell.length_c   1.000
_cell.angle_alpha   90.00
_cell.angle_beta   90.00
_cell.angle_gamma   90.00
#
_symmetry.space_group_name_H-M   'P 1'
#
loop_
_entity.id
_entity.type
_entity.pdbx_description
1 polymer ?
#
loop_
_entity_poly.entity_id
_entity_poly.type
_entity_poly.pdbx_seq_one_letter_code
_entity_poly.pdbx_strand_id
1 'polypeptide(L)' 'MLITVYDILGNEITLLVNEQKPSGTYEVVWDAGNQPSGIYFYKIETDYFYRL' A
#
# COMPACT_ATOMS: atom_id res chain seq x y z
N MET A 1 -1.88 -4.29 9.53
CA MET A 1 -1.91 -3.26 8.45
C MET A 1 -1.49 -3.89 7.14
N LEU A 2 -2.27 -3.65 6.09
CA LEU A 2 -1.96 -4.07 4.71
C LEU A 2 -1.77 -2.83 3.85
N ILE A 3 -0.77 -2.84 2.97
CA ILE A 3 -0.61 -1.83 1.91
C ILE A 3 -0.50 -2.54 0.58
N THR A 4 -1.55 -2.45 -0.23
CA THR A 4 -1.63 -3.14 -1.52
C THR A 4 -1.61 -2.12 -2.65
N VAL A 5 -0.87 -2.41 -3.72
CA VAL A 5 -0.80 -1.59 -4.94
C VAL A 5 -1.63 -2.24 -6.05
N TYR A 6 -2.36 -1.41 -6.79
CA TYR A 6 -3.23 -1.78 -7.87
C TYR A 6 -2.91 -0.99 -9.14
N ASP A 7 -3.15 -1.59 -10.30
CA ASP A 7 -3.17 -0.86 -11.57
C ASP A 7 -4.47 -0.04 -11.76
N ILE A 8 -4.55 0.67 -12.88
CA ILE A 8 -5.70 1.53 -13.21
C ILE A 8 -7.03 0.76 -13.40
N LEU A 9 -6.96 -0.55 -13.65
CA LEU A 9 -8.13 -1.41 -13.81
C LEU A 9 -8.54 -2.04 -12.46
N GLY A 10 -7.76 -1.84 -11.41
CA GLY A 10 -7.99 -2.41 -10.08
C GLY A 10 -7.40 -3.80 -9.90
N ASN A 11 -6.52 -4.27 -10.78
CA ASN A 11 -5.81 -5.53 -10.56
C ASN A 11 -4.75 -5.33 -9.48
N GLU A 12 -4.66 -6.28 -8.55
CA GLU A 12 -3.60 -6.29 -7.54
C GLU A 12 -2.24 -6.57 -8.19
N ILE A 13 -1.28 -5.67 -7.96
CA ILE A 13 0.09 -5.78 -8.46
C ILE A 13 1.00 -6.37 -7.40
N THR A 14 0.93 -5.87 -6.17
CA THR A 14 1.76 -6.35 -5.06
C THR A 14 1.22 -5.92 -3.70
N LEU A 15 1.55 -6.70 -2.68
CA LEU A 15 1.36 -6.37 -1.27
C LEU A 15 2.70 -5.87 -0.70
N LEU A 16 2.81 -4.56 -0.46
CA LEU A 16 4.03 -3.91 0.02
C LEU A 16 4.28 -4.14 1.51
N VAL A 17 3.20 -4.18 2.30
CA VAL A 17 3.27 -4.35 3.75
C VAL A 17 2.20 -5.33 4.17
N ASN A 18 2.58 -6.32 4.98
CA ASN A 18 1.69 -7.28 5.59
C ASN A 18 2.08 -7.54 7.04
N GLU A 19 1.90 -6.54 7.90
CA GLU A 19 2.24 -6.66 9.32
C GLU A 19 1.43 -5.69 10.17
N GLN A 20 1.37 -5.96 11.47
CA GLN A 20 0.83 -4.99 12.42
C GLN A 20 1.92 -4.02 12.83
N LYS A 21 1.65 -2.72 12.72
CA LYS A 21 2.53 -1.66 13.21
C LYS A 21 1.83 -0.88 14.32
N PRO A 22 2.53 -0.53 15.42
CA PRO A 22 1.99 0.36 16.43
C PRO A 22 1.72 1.75 15.83
N SER A 23 0.94 2.58 16.54
CA SER A 23 0.70 3.96 16.10
C SER A 23 2.00 4.74 15.94
N GLY A 24 2.10 5.48 14.84
CA GLY A 24 3.31 6.21 14.48
C GLY A 24 3.33 6.57 13.00
N THR A 25 4.40 7.24 12.58
CA THR A 25 4.65 7.58 11.18
C THR A 25 5.66 6.58 10.61
N TYR A 26 5.37 6.05 9.42
CA TYR A 26 6.22 5.10 8.72
C TYR A 26 6.38 5.53 7.27
N GLU A 27 7.56 5.24 6.72
CA GLU A 27 7.85 5.40 5.29
C GLU A 27 7.91 4.02 4.63
N VAL A 28 7.32 3.92 3.45
CA VAL A 28 7.33 2.70 2.65
C VAL A 28 7.72 3.10 1.23
N VAL A 29 8.79 2.48 0.72
CA VAL A 29 9.27 2.68 -0.65
C VAL A 29 8.82 1.50 -1.49
N TRP A 30 8.18 1.79 -2.62
CA TRP A 30 7.87 0.80 -3.64
C TRP A 30 8.85 0.93 -4.81
N ASP A 31 9.67 -0.09 -5.04
CA ASP A 31 10.47 -0.19 -6.26
C ASP A 31 9.60 -0.76 -7.40
N ALA A 32 9.08 0.16 -8.22
CA ALA A 32 8.26 -0.16 -9.38
C ALA A 32 9.08 -0.39 -10.66
N GLY A 33 10.40 -0.62 -10.58
CA GLY A 33 11.28 -0.69 -11.74
C GLY A 33 10.91 -1.76 -12.79
N ASN A 34 10.22 -2.82 -12.38
CA ASN A 34 9.73 -3.88 -13.28
C ASN A 34 8.27 -3.69 -13.71
N GLN A 35 7.64 -2.57 -13.36
CA GLN A 35 6.26 -2.27 -13.73
C GLN A 35 6.23 -1.22 -14.85
N PRO A 36 5.25 -1.29 -15.77
CA PRO A 36 5.10 -0.26 -16.80
C PRO A 36 4.92 1.13 -16.19
N SER A 37 5.39 2.17 -16.87
CA SER A 37 5.07 3.54 -16.48
C SER A 37 3.56 3.80 -16.59
N GLY A 38 2.97 4.42 -15.58
CA GLY A 38 1.53 4.65 -15.54
C GLY A 38 1.03 5.11 -14.18
N ILE A 39 -0.30 5.11 -14.04
CA ILE A 39 -0.98 5.43 -12.78
C ILE A 39 -1.21 4.14 -12.01
N TYR A 40 -0.88 4.18 -10.73
CA TYR A 40 -1.13 3.12 -9.78
C TYR A 40 -1.86 3.67 -8.56
N PHE A 41 -2.69 2.85 -7.96
CA PHE A 41 -3.39 3.18 -6.73
C PHE A 41 -2.84 2.32 -5.60
N TYR A 42 -2.73 2.89 -4.40
CA TYR A 42 -2.47 2.09 -3.21
C TYR A 42 -3.69 2.12 -2.30
N LYS A 43 -3.91 1.02 -1.59
CA LYS A 43 -4.91 0.90 -0.53
C LYS A 43 -4.21 0.56 0.76
N ILE A 44 -4.52 1.31 1.82
CA ILE A 44 -4.07 1.01 3.17
C ILE A 44 -5.25 0.48 3.96
N GLU A 45 -5.09 -0.71 4.55
CA GLU A 45 -6.09 -1.33 5.41
C GLU A 45 -5.50 -1.55 6.80
N THR A 46 -6.23 -1.13 7.82
CA THR A 46 -5.87 -1.28 9.23
C THR A 46 -7.11 -1.73 9.99
N ASP A 47 -6.94 -2.60 10.96
CA ASP A 47 -8.03 -3.10 11.79
C ASP A 47 -8.64 -1.98 12.66
N TYR A 48 -7.85 -0.94 12.93
CA TYR A 48 -8.24 0.20 13.76
C TYR A 48 -7.85 1.52 13.09
N PHE A 49 -8.83 2.41 12.92
CA PHE A 49 -8.64 3.78 12.50
C PHE A 49 -8.85 4.72 13.70
N TYR A 50 -7.78 5.32 14.19
CA TYR A 50 -7.88 6.34 15.26
C TYR A 50 -8.19 7.70 14.62
N ARG A 51 -9.41 8.20 14.85
CA ARG A 51 -9.80 9.57 14.48
C ARG A 51 -9.58 10.46 15.71
N LEU A 52 -8.74 11.49 15.59
CA LEU A 52 -8.62 12.56 16.58
C LEU A 52 -9.82 13.50 16.52
#